data_AF-A0A1B1PXD7-F1
#
_entry.id   AF-A0A1B1PXD7-F1
#
_cell.length_a   1.000
_cell.length_b   1.000
_cell.length_c   1.000
_cell.angle_alpha   90.00
_cell.angle_beta   90.00
_cell.angle_gamma   90.00
#
_symmetry.space_group_name_H-M   'P 1'
#
loop_
_entity.id
_entity.type
_entity.pdbx_description
1 polymer ?
#
loop_
_entity_poly.entity_id
_entity_poly.type
_entity_poly.pdbx_seq_one_letter_code
_entity_poly.pdbx_strand_id
1 'polypeptide(L)'
;MTIPQTPFNGLTIAGQPVDDSEAALHEVVKHLTVPAARQSEAAFGGSDAQALRALELPLARQIVEAWQLSPRGHAFASLADALDEIRFRLAAIAAMSRFNTGAYDVDYFNPDIHLVPRLGSAGPALLSRFWQFFGPDGASEAQFAQAPDTPAAQAMAPVTGALLPFRGECAGGFQMAVYLGLLNGLGAARFDEMAAKWQRMYIGPWRIGEAETPNPATLFMISAPLDAPPVPGDYLYFKNKDDYLHWAPEGFWTGLNAMYMGMDALGTRHYSGMGASWLSETNLRASLVNAYYHDCAPHVIDDPATEVRFTQRRLLQIPADIEAAMAEPTTPKGGTATPTSSALLAAGFAPQTGGVFAHPGTTLAELCAELGFAPGDLQQVRSAGIDNTPHRVMLGGAMLIVTPVDPGGSARDPGAWVRAHLRLDRE
;
A
#
# COMPACT_ATOMS: atom_id res chain seq x y z
N MET A 1 42.35 -4.35 2.76
CA MET A 1 41.89 -5.42 3.66
C MET A 1 40.56 -4.96 4.23
N THR A 2 39.46 -5.32 3.55
CA THR A 2 38.11 -4.94 3.95
C THR A 2 37.70 -5.86 5.09
N ILE A 3 37.59 -5.32 6.30
CA ILE A 3 37.02 -6.04 7.43
C ILE A 3 35.55 -6.33 7.07
N PRO A 4 35.09 -7.59 7.07
CA PRO A 4 33.67 -7.87 6.92
C PRO A 4 32.99 -7.22 8.12
N GLN A 5 32.26 -6.12 7.90
CA GLN A 5 31.39 -5.60 8.95
C GLN A 5 30.29 -6.63 9.15
N THR A 6 30.35 -7.34 10.28
CA THR A 6 29.20 -8.10 10.76
C THR A 6 28.02 -7.13 10.74
N PRO A 7 26.89 -7.46 10.08
CA PRO A 7 25.76 -6.57 10.01
C PRO A 7 25.34 -6.22 11.44
N PHE A 8 25.43 -4.95 11.78
CA PHE A 8 24.96 -4.47 13.08
C PHE A 8 23.44 -4.65 13.14
N ASN A 9 22.96 -5.27 14.21
CA ASN A 9 21.52 -5.35 14.50
C ASN A 9 21.12 -4.11 15.31
N GLY A 10 19.98 -3.51 15.01
CA GLY A 10 19.49 -2.33 15.73
C GLY A 10 19.74 -1.00 15.01
N LEU A 11 19.78 0.10 15.77
CA LEU A 11 19.88 1.46 15.25
C LEU A 11 21.33 1.99 15.26
N THR A 12 21.79 2.55 14.13
CA THR A 12 23.06 3.26 13.99
C THR A 12 22.84 4.65 13.38
N ILE A 13 23.46 5.68 13.96
CA ILE A 13 23.40 7.07 13.46
C ILE A 13 24.82 7.61 13.35
N ALA A 14 25.19 8.10 12.17
CA ALA A 14 26.56 8.57 11.86
C ALA A 14 27.64 7.53 12.23
N GLY A 15 27.33 6.25 12.01
CA GLY A 15 28.22 5.12 12.32
C GLY A 15 28.29 4.75 13.81
N GLN A 16 27.57 5.45 14.69
CA GLN A 16 27.50 5.13 16.13
C GLN A 16 26.26 4.31 16.46
N PRO A 17 26.39 3.19 17.18
CA PRO A 17 25.24 2.42 17.65
C PRO A 17 24.44 3.24 18.68
N VAL A 18 23.11 3.13 18.63
CA VAL A 18 22.19 3.82 19.55
C VAL A 18 21.38 2.77 20.30
N ASP A 19 21.74 2.50 21.54
CA ASP A 19 21.06 1.54 22.42
C ASP A 19 19.98 2.21 23.31
N ASP A 20 19.36 1.44 24.20
CA ASP A 20 18.30 1.91 25.12
C ASP A 20 18.84 2.54 26.42
N SER A 21 20.15 2.83 26.49
CA SER A 21 20.78 3.41 27.67
C SER A 21 20.33 4.86 27.95
N GLU A 22 20.47 5.28 29.21
CA GLU A 22 20.24 6.67 29.62
C GLU A 22 21.22 7.64 28.93
N ALA A 23 22.46 7.20 28.66
CA ALA A 23 23.42 8.00 27.89
C ALA A 23 22.90 8.26 26.47
N ALA A 24 22.45 7.21 25.76
CA ALA A 24 21.85 7.35 24.44
C ALA A 24 20.59 8.23 24.48
N LEU A 25 19.81 8.17 25.57
CA LEU A 25 18.67 9.07 25.78
C LEU A 25 19.09 10.54 25.75
N HIS A 26 20.08 10.91 26.57
CA HIS A 26 20.51 12.30 26.72
C HIS A 26 21.31 12.83 25.52
N GLU A 27 22.01 11.97 24.79
CA GLU A 27 22.86 12.37 23.67
C GLU A 27 22.13 12.38 22.32
N VAL A 28 21.27 11.38 22.06
CA VAL A 28 20.73 11.13 20.72
C VAL A 28 19.20 11.02 20.72
N VAL A 29 18.64 10.10 21.51
CA VAL A 29 17.22 9.73 21.38
C VAL A 29 16.29 10.92 21.65
N LYS A 30 16.59 11.78 22.63
CA LYS A 30 15.74 12.95 22.90
C LYS A 30 15.58 13.88 21.70
N HIS A 31 16.58 13.97 20.84
CA HIS A 31 16.54 14.80 19.63
C HIS A 31 15.64 14.19 18.54
N LEU A 32 15.39 12.88 18.61
CA LEU A 32 14.50 12.14 17.72
C LEU A 32 13.06 12.08 18.24
N THR A 33 12.87 11.99 19.55
CA THR A 33 11.57 11.70 20.18
C THR A 33 10.86 12.93 20.72
N VAL A 34 11.58 14.01 21.07
CA VAL A 34 10.98 15.25 21.59
C VAL A 34 10.70 16.25 20.45
N PRO A 35 9.45 16.75 20.30
CA PRO A 35 9.12 17.76 19.31
C PRO A 35 9.98 19.02 19.47
N ALA A 36 10.38 19.64 18.35
CA ALA A 36 11.17 20.87 18.37
C ALA A 36 10.57 21.97 19.26
N ALA A 37 9.23 22.12 19.28
CA ALA A 37 8.52 23.08 20.11
C ALA A 37 8.68 22.88 21.62
N ARG A 38 9.09 21.68 22.05
CA ARG A 38 9.31 21.31 23.46
C ARG A 38 10.79 21.26 23.85
N GLN A 39 11.72 21.41 22.90
CA GLN A 39 13.15 21.33 23.17
C GLN A 39 13.70 22.54 23.94
N SER A 40 12.94 23.64 24.03
CA SER A 40 13.27 24.78 24.90
C SER A 40 12.87 24.59 26.36
N GLU A 41 12.11 23.53 26.69
CA GLU A 41 11.72 23.23 28.07
C GLU A 41 12.95 22.81 28.90
N ALA A 42 13.01 23.22 30.17
CA ALA A 42 14.17 22.97 31.04
C ALA A 42 14.52 21.47 31.15
N ALA A 43 13.52 20.59 31.13
CA ALA A 43 13.71 19.15 31.18
C ALA A 43 14.49 18.59 29.97
N PHE A 44 14.47 19.25 28.81
CA PHE A 44 15.22 18.80 27.62
C PHE A 44 16.74 18.92 27.79
N GLY A 45 17.18 19.98 28.47
CA GLY A 45 18.58 20.21 28.84
C GLY A 45 18.99 19.57 30.18
N GLY A 46 18.04 19.00 30.92
CA GLY A 46 18.28 18.39 32.22
C GLY A 46 18.86 16.97 32.15
N SER A 47 19.24 16.44 33.31
CA SER A 47 19.74 15.07 33.51
C SER A 47 18.68 14.11 34.06
N ASP A 48 17.44 14.56 34.27
CA ASP A 48 16.36 13.71 34.75
C ASP A 48 15.70 13.00 33.57
N ALA A 49 16.01 11.71 33.43
CA ALA A 49 15.44 10.86 32.38
C ALA A 49 13.90 10.83 32.42
N GLN A 50 13.27 10.80 33.59
CA GLN A 50 11.80 10.73 33.68
C GLN A 50 11.16 12.04 33.21
N ALA A 51 11.71 13.18 33.63
CA ALA A 51 11.24 14.49 33.15
C ALA A 51 11.42 14.63 31.64
N LEU A 52 12.52 14.11 31.08
CA LEU A 52 12.79 14.09 29.65
C LEU A 52 11.81 13.19 28.88
N ARG A 53 11.53 11.98 29.39
CA ARG A 53 10.54 11.05 28.79
C ARG A 53 9.14 11.66 28.72
N ALA A 54 8.75 12.50 29.68
CA ALA A 54 7.48 13.23 29.63
C ALA A 54 7.40 14.27 28.50
N LEU A 55 8.54 14.62 27.87
CA LEU A 55 8.58 15.50 26.71
C LEU A 55 8.34 14.77 25.38
N GLU A 56 8.58 13.46 25.34
CA GLU A 56 8.59 12.67 24.11
C GLU A 56 7.20 12.54 23.46
N LEU A 57 7.19 12.43 22.13
CA LEU A 57 6.03 11.91 21.41
C LEU A 57 6.00 10.39 21.55
N PRO A 58 4.90 9.80 22.08
CA PRO A 58 4.81 8.35 22.27
C PRO A 58 5.09 7.55 20.99
N LEU A 59 4.56 7.98 19.84
CA LEU A 59 4.80 7.31 18.56
C LEU A 59 6.24 7.43 18.08
N ALA A 60 6.89 8.59 18.24
CA ALA A 60 8.30 8.73 17.89
C ALA A 60 9.17 7.81 18.76
N ARG A 61 8.83 7.68 20.05
CA ARG A 61 9.50 6.74 20.94
C ARG A 61 9.34 5.29 20.49
N GLN A 62 8.13 4.87 20.15
CA GLN A 62 7.87 3.53 19.61
C GLN A 62 8.64 3.25 18.31
N ILE A 63 8.81 4.26 17.43
CA ILE A 63 9.63 4.12 16.22
C ILE A 63 11.09 3.85 16.59
N VAL A 64 11.67 4.66 17.47
CA VAL A 64 13.08 4.49 17.90
C VAL A 64 13.27 3.13 18.58
N GLU A 65 12.37 2.72 19.48
CA GLU A 65 12.43 1.40 20.11
C GLU A 65 12.38 0.26 19.10
N ALA A 66 11.49 0.34 18.12
CA ALA A 66 11.38 -0.67 17.09
C ALA A 66 12.64 -0.75 16.22
N TRP A 67 13.32 0.38 15.95
CA TRP A 67 14.62 0.38 15.28
C TRP A 67 15.72 -0.22 16.14
N GLN A 68 15.78 0.11 17.43
CA GLN A 68 16.78 -0.41 18.37
C GLN A 68 16.67 -1.93 18.54
N LEU A 69 15.44 -2.46 18.58
CA LEU A 69 15.16 -3.88 18.74
C LEU A 69 15.12 -4.66 17.41
N SER A 70 15.31 -3.98 16.28
CA SER A 70 15.16 -4.63 14.99
C SER A 70 16.29 -5.63 14.74
N PRO A 71 15.96 -6.87 14.31
CA PRO A 71 16.99 -7.82 13.87
C PRO A 71 17.66 -7.40 12.56
N ARG A 72 17.16 -6.34 11.90
CA ARG A 72 17.79 -5.68 10.76
C ARG A 72 18.43 -4.38 11.24
N GLY A 73 19.62 -4.08 10.75
CA GLY A 73 20.25 -2.78 10.99
C GLY A 73 19.45 -1.64 10.34
N HIS A 74 19.12 -0.62 11.13
CA HIS A 74 18.65 0.69 10.66
C HIS A 74 19.83 1.65 10.75
N ALA A 75 20.34 2.11 9.62
CA ALA A 75 21.52 2.97 9.58
C ALA A 75 21.20 4.29 8.91
N PHE A 76 21.46 5.39 9.62
CA PHE A 76 21.30 6.75 9.12
C PHE A 76 22.66 7.44 9.07
N ALA A 77 22.91 8.18 7.98
CA ALA A 77 24.17 8.90 7.80
C ALA A 77 24.32 10.04 8.83
N SER A 78 23.21 10.65 9.24
CA SER A 78 23.17 11.71 10.24
C SER A 78 21.92 11.64 11.13
N LEU A 79 21.95 12.40 12.23
CA LEU A 79 20.77 12.61 13.09
C LEU A 79 19.61 13.27 12.32
N ALA A 80 19.93 14.14 11.36
CA ALA A 80 18.91 14.80 10.55
C ALA A 80 18.16 13.80 9.66
N ASP A 81 18.86 12.84 9.05
CA ASP A 81 18.23 11.81 8.22
C ASP A 81 17.30 10.91 9.05
N ALA A 82 17.73 10.51 10.25
CA ALA A 82 16.89 9.75 11.18
C ALA A 82 15.65 10.56 11.61
N LEU A 83 15.80 11.86 11.83
CA LEU A 83 14.68 12.74 12.18
C LEU A 83 13.70 12.94 11.02
N ASP A 84 14.19 13.05 9.78
CA ASP A 84 13.36 13.17 8.59
C ASP A 84 12.53 11.92 8.35
N GLU A 85 13.13 10.74 8.55
CA GLU A 85 12.44 9.46 8.51
C GLU A 85 11.31 9.38 9.57
N ILE A 86 11.57 9.81 10.81
CA ILE A 86 10.55 9.89 11.87
C ILE A 86 9.42 10.84 11.45
N ARG A 87 9.75 12.03 10.94
CA ARG A 87 8.75 13.02 10.51
C ARG A 87 7.89 12.49 9.37
N PHE A 88 8.50 11.84 8.39
CA PHE A 88 7.79 11.17 7.30
C PHE A 88 6.79 10.14 7.85
N ARG A 89 7.24 9.22 8.70
CA ARG A 89 6.38 8.17 9.28
C ARG A 89 5.24 8.75 10.10
N LEU A 90 5.52 9.70 11.00
CA LEU A 90 4.49 10.35 11.82
C LEU A 90 3.46 11.09 10.95
N ALA A 91 3.90 11.78 9.90
CA ALA A 91 3.01 12.47 8.98
C ALA A 91 2.15 11.51 8.14
N ALA A 92 2.70 10.36 7.73
CA ALA A 92 1.96 9.32 7.02
C ALA A 92 0.88 8.68 7.92
N ILE A 93 1.22 8.38 9.18
CA ILE A 93 0.27 7.90 10.21
C ILE A 93 -0.84 8.94 10.43
N ALA A 94 -0.48 10.22 10.55
CA ALA A 94 -1.46 11.30 10.70
C ALA A 94 -2.38 11.41 9.47
N ALA A 95 -1.86 11.24 8.25
CA ALA A 95 -2.67 11.21 7.04
C ALA A 95 -3.66 10.04 7.04
N MET A 96 -3.21 8.82 7.36
CA MET A 96 -4.07 7.63 7.44
C MET A 96 -5.13 7.77 8.55
N SER A 97 -4.78 8.38 9.68
CA SER A 97 -5.75 8.71 10.74
C SER A 97 -6.80 9.72 10.26
N ARG A 98 -6.41 10.74 9.47
CA ARG A 98 -7.35 11.71 8.90
C ARG A 98 -8.31 11.10 7.87
N PHE A 99 -7.86 10.11 7.09
CA PHE A 99 -8.74 9.34 6.20
C PHE A 99 -9.83 8.60 6.95
N ASN A 100 -9.54 8.15 8.17
CA ASN A 100 -10.44 7.32 8.96
C ASN A 100 -11.32 8.10 9.96
N THR A 101 -10.93 9.33 10.31
CA THR A 101 -11.68 10.19 11.26
C THR A 101 -12.65 11.15 10.56
N GLY A 102 -12.67 11.18 9.23
CA GLY A 102 -13.48 12.10 8.44
C GLY A 102 -12.92 13.52 8.35
N ALA A 103 -11.71 13.77 8.85
CA ALA A 103 -11.02 15.05 8.67
C ALA A 103 -10.68 15.31 7.19
N TYR A 104 -10.47 14.24 6.43
CA TYR A 104 -10.53 14.24 4.98
C TYR A 104 -11.81 13.53 4.53
N ASP A 105 -12.40 14.01 3.44
CA ASP A 105 -13.58 13.37 2.83
C ASP A 105 -13.11 12.14 2.04
N VAL A 106 -12.81 11.05 2.74
CA VAL A 106 -12.29 9.81 2.14
C VAL A 106 -13.27 8.67 2.32
N ASP A 107 -13.48 7.91 1.26
CA ASP A 107 -14.28 6.70 1.28
C ASP A 107 -13.78 5.72 0.22
N TYR A 108 -14.13 4.45 0.39
CA TYR A 108 -13.82 3.41 -0.59
C TYR A 108 -14.74 3.59 -1.80
N PHE A 109 -14.19 3.55 -3.01
CA PHE A 109 -15.03 3.63 -4.20
C PHE A 109 -15.87 2.35 -4.33
N ASN A 110 -17.17 2.50 -4.50
CA ASN A 110 -18.05 1.35 -4.67
C ASN A 110 -19.13 1.68 -5.71
N PRO A 111 -19.03 1.09 -6.93
CA PRO A 111 -19.99 1.36 -7.99
C PRO A 111 -21.41 0.85 -7.65
N ASP A 112 -21.53 -0.17 -6.79
CA ASP A 112 -22.82 -0.79 -6.45
C ASP A 112 -23.71 0.11 -5.60
N ILE A 113 -23.11 1.09 -4.90
CA ILE A 113 -23.83 2.13 -4.15
C ILE A 113 -23.69 3.51 -4.80
N HIS A 114 -23.31 3.54 -6.08
CA HIS A 114 -23.18 4.75 -6.90
C HIS A 114 -22.14 5.77 -6.37
N LEU A 115 -21.14 5.29 -5.61
CA LEU A 115 -19.98 6.10 -5.24
C LEU A 115 -18.94 6.05 -6.38
N VAL A 116 -18.88 7.13 -7.13
CA VAL A 116 -17.94 7.31 -8.26
C VAL A 116 -16.56 7.74 -7.77
N PRO A 117 -15.47 7.35 -8.45
CA PRO A 117 -14.13 7.77 -8.09
C PRO A 117 -13.93 9.29 -8.14
N ARG A 118 -13.15 9.80 -7.19
CA ARG A 118 -12.94 11.24 -6.99
C ARG A 118 -11.58 11.54 -6.40
N LEU A 119 -10.95 12.62 -6.85
CA LEU A 119 -9.72 13.15 -6.26
C LEU A 119 -9.59 14.68 -6.45
N GLY A 120 -9.75 15.41 -5.34
CA GLY A 120 -9.25 16.79 -5.16
C GLY A 120 -10.21 17.98 -5.40
N SER A 121 -11.49 17.79 -5.74
CA SER A 121 -12.42 18.93 -5.98
C SER A 121 -13.59 18.92 -5.01
N ALA A 122 -13.83 20.02 -4.29
CA ALA A 122 -15.01 20.20 -3.42
C ALA A 122 -16.31 20.52 -4.19
N GLY A 123 -16.22 20.84 -5.50
CA GLY A 123 -17.37 21.08 -6.38
C GLY A 123 -17.91 19.82 -7.07
N PRO A 124 -18.94 19.93 -7.93
CA PRO A 124 -19.57 18.79 -8.61
C PRO A 124 -18.67 18.06 -9.62
N ALA A 125 -17.49 18.61 -9.91
CA ALA A 125 -16.49 17.95 -10.73
C ALA A 125 -15.96 16.69 -10.01
N LEU A 126 -15.89 15.57 -10.73
CA LEU A 126 -15.36 14.30 -10.23
C LEU A 126 -13.85 14.36 -9.98
N LEU A 127 -13.13 15.17 -10.74
CA LEU A 127 -11.69 15.36 -10.61
C LEU A 127 -11.35 16.82 -10.40
N SER A 128 -10.31 17.07 -9.60
CA SER A 128 -9.65 18.37 -9.59
C SER A 128 -8.86 18.59 -10.87
N ARG A 129 -8.47 19.85 -11.12
CA ARG A 129 -7.53 20.19 -12.20
C ARG A 129 -6.13 19.58 -12.05
N PHE A 130 -5.81 18.99 -10.90
CA PHE A 130 -4.49 18.45 -10.58
C PHE A 130 -4.37 16.94 -10.87
N TRP A 131 -5.49 16.27 -11.10
CA TRP A 131 -5.58 14.83 -11.26
C TRP A 131 -6.39 14.48 -12.50
N GLN A 132 -5.94 13.48 -13.25
CA GLN A 132 -6.61 12.94 -14.41
C GLN A 132 -6.77 11.43 -14.25
N PHE A 133 -7.84 10.85 -14.80
CA PHE A 133 -7.92 9.40 -14.90
C PHE A 133 -6.83 8.85 -15.85
N PHE A 134 -6.39 7.60 -15.64
CA PHE A 134 -5.44 6.93 -16.53
C PHE A 134 -5.96 6.79 -17.98
N GLY A 135 -7.27 6.70 -18.13
CA GLY A 135 -7.97 6.63 -19.40
C GLY A 135 -9.46 6.94 -19.21
N PRO A 136 -10.26 6.90 -20.29
CA PRO A 136 -11.71 7.12 -20.22
C PRO A 136 -12.41 6.17 -19.23
N ASP A 137 -11.92 4.93 -19.12
CA ASP A 137 -12.43 3.92 -18.18
C ASP A 137 -11.76 3.99 -16.79
N GLY A 138 -10.80 4.89 -16.56
CA GLY A 138 -10.15 5.04 -15.25
C GLY A 138 -11.12 5.45 -14.13
N ALA A 139 -12.32 5.91 -14.50
CA ALA A 139 -13.44 6.16 -13.59
C ALA A 139 -14.10 4.87 -13.05
N SER A 140 -13.90 3.69 -13.63
CA SER A 140 -14.37 2.41 -13.04
C SER A 140 -13.35 1.77 -12.10
N GLU A 141 -12.09 2.19 -12.21
CA GLU A 141 -10.94 1.59 -11.51
C GLU A 141 -10.32 2.49 -10.44
N ALA A 142 -10.78 3.75 -10.33
CA ALA A 142 -10.24 4.74 -9.42
C ALA A 142 -8.70 4.91 -9.52
N GLN A 143 -8.22 5.03 -10.76
CA GLN A 143 -6.80 5.20 -11.06
C GLN A 143 -6.53 6.62 -11.55
N PHE A 144 -5.62 7.33 -10.87
CA PHE A 144 -5.39 8.76 -11.08
C PHE A 144 -3.92 9.05 -11.35
N ALA A 145 -3.64 9.84 -12.37
CA ALA A 145 -2.32 10.41 -12.64
C ALA A 145 -2.34 11.90 -12.32
N GLN A 146 -1.22 12.40 -11.80
CA GLN A 146 -1.00 13.84 -11.65
C GLN A 146 -1.00 14.52 -13.03
N ALA A 147 -1.67 15.66 -13.16
CA ALA A 147 -1.64 16.45 -14.38
C ALA A 147 -0.20 16.94 -14.69
N PRO A 148 0.28 16.88 -15.95
CA PRO A 148 1.71 17.10 -16.28
C PRO A 148 2.31 18.42 -15.79
N ASP A 149 1.52 19.51 -15.81
CA ASP A 149 1.99 20.86 -15.49
C ASP A 149 1.72 21.28 -14.03
N THR A 150 1.28 20.35 -13.18
CA THR A 150 1.00 20.64 -11.77
C THR A 150 2.19 20.25 -10.89
N PRO A 151 2.75 21.15 -10.05
CA PRO A 151 3.72 20.78 -9.02
C PRO A 151 3.20 19.71 -8.06
N ALA A 152 4.05 18.78 -7.61
CA ALA A 152 3.62 17.64 -6.81
C ALA A 152 3.02 18.06 -5.47
N ALA A 153 3.66 19.00 -4.77
CA ALA A 153 3.12 19.57 -3.54
C ALA A 153 1.75 20.20 -3.76
N GLN A 154 1.53 20.88 -4.89
CA GLN A 154 0.24 21.48 -5.22
C GLN A 154 -0.84 20.43 -5.50
N ALA A 155 -0.49 19.32 -6.17
CA ALA A 155 -1.45 18.26 -6.47
C ALA A 155 -1.93 17.52 -5.22
N MET A 156 -1.07 17.38 -4.21
CA MET A 156 -1.40 16.70 -2.94
C MET A 156 -1.99 17.63 -1.88
N ALA A 157 -1.61 18.92 -1.87
CA ALA A 157 -2.05 19.84 -0.84
C ALA A 157 -3.56 20.09 -0.94
N PRO A 158 -4.31 20.02 0.18
CA PRO A 158 -5.70 20.44 0.18
C PRO A 158 -5.75 21.95 -0.13
N VAL A 159 -6.60 22.34 -1.08
CA VAL A 159 -6.85 23.76 -1.38
C VAL A 159 -7.65 24.36 -0.22
N THR A 160 -7.30 25.56 0.24
CA THR A 160 -8.03 26.27 1.30
C THR A 160 -9.53 26.31 0.98
N GLY A 161 -10.36 25.82 1.91
CA GLY A 161 -11.82 25.71 1.74
C GLY A 161 -12.30 24.42 1.07
N ALA A 162 -11.40 23.52 0.66
CA ALA A 162 -11.73 22.19 0.16
C ALA A 162 -11.40 21.11 1.21
N LEU A 163 -12.35 20.24 1.48
CA LEU A 163 -12.04 18.89 1.98
C LEU A 163 -11.35 18.15 0.83
N LEU A 164 -10.26 17.44 1.10
CA LEU A 164 -9.61 16.56 0.10
C LEU A 164 -10.56 15.38 -0.15
N PRO A 165 -11.38 15.40 -1.21
CA PRO A 165 -12.32 14.33 -1.45
C PRO A 165 -11.57 13.22 -2.18
N PHE A 166 -11.49 12.05 -1.57
CA PHE A 166 -10.94 10.86 -2.18
C PHE A 166 -11.99 9.75 -2.18
N ARG A 167 -12.27 9.21 -3.36
CA ARG A 167 -13.03 7.99 -3.56
C ARG A 167 -12.17 7.09 -4.43
N GLY A 168 -11.51 6.14 -3.79
CA GLY A 168 -10.59 5.25 -4.47
C GLY A 168 -10.34 3.96 -3.73
N GLU A 169 -9.40 3.18 -4.24
CA GLU A 169 -9.08 1.84 -3.75
C GLU A 169 -8.13 1.93 -2.54
N CYS A 170 -8.10 0.91 -1.69
CA CYS A 170 -7.24 0.92 -0.50
C CYS A 170 -5.74 1.04 -0.82
N ALA A 171 -5.28 0.54 -1.97
CA ALA A 171 -3.93 0.80 -2.47
C ALA A 171 -3.69 2.30 -2.71
N GLY A 172 -4.62 2.97 -3.40
CA GLY A 172 -4.56 4.41 -3.65
C GLY A 172 -4.57 5.23 -2.35
N GLY A 173 -5.40 4.84 -1.37
CA GLY A 173 -5.40 5.50 -0.05
C GLY A 173 -4.06 5.39 0.67
N PHE A 174 -3.42 4.22 0.60
CA PHE A 174 -2.09 4.06 1.18
C PHE A 174 -1.03 4.91 0.46
N GLN A 175 -1.06 4.94 -0.87
CA GLN A 175 -0.16 5.77 -1.69
C GLN A 175 -0.34 7.26 -1.38
N MET A 176 -1.58 7.71 -1.18
CA MET A 176 -1.85 9.08 -0.72
C MET A 176 -1.27 9.34 0.68
N ALA A 177 -1.35 8.39 1.61
CA ALA A 177 -0.75 8.53 2.94
C ALA A 177 0.78 8.66 2.86
N VAL A 178 1.43 7.93 1.95
CA VAL A 178 2.88 8.07 1.69
C VAL A 178 3.20 9.47 1.16
N TYR A 179 2.53 9.93 0.10
CA TYR A 179 2.80 11.26 -0.47
C TYR A 179 2.49 12.40 0.52
N LEU A 180 1.38 12.32 1.27
CA LEU A 180 1.07 13.29 2.33
C LEU A 180 2.06 13.21 3.48
N GLY A 181 2.60 12.03 3.78
CA GLY A 181 3.67 11.84 4.74
C GLY A 181 4.94 12.57 4.33
N LEU A 182 5.36 12.42 3.07
CA LEU A 182 6.52 13.12 2.51
C LEU A 182 6.30 14.63 2.51
N LEU A 183 5.14 15.09 2.00
CA LEU A 183 4.80 16.51 1.95
C LEU A 183 4.76 17.17 3.33
N ASN A 184 4.02 16.59 4.28
CA ASN A 184 3.82 17.20 5.60
C ASN A 184 4.99 16.95 6.55
N GLY A 185 5.74 15.86 6.37
CA GLY A 185 6.90 15.51 7.20
C GLY A 185 8.18 16.25 6.79
N LEU A 186 8.41 16.41 5.47
CA LEU A 186 9.64 16.99 4.93
C LEU A 186 9.46 18.42 4.40
N GLY A 187 8.22 18.83 4.14
CA GLY A 187 7.88 20.13 3.55
C GLY A 187 7.82 20.09 2.03
N ALA A 188 7.08 21.06 1.47
CA ALA A 188 6.79 21.13 0.03
C ALA A 188 8.05 21.17 -0.85
N ALA A 189 9.05 21.97 -0.50
CA ALA A 189 10.26 22.13 -1.30
C ALA A 189 11.01 20.80 -1.50
N ARG A 190 11.22 20.03 -0.43
CA ARG A 190 11.90 18.73 -0.50
C ARG A 190 11.03 17.66 -1.16
N PHE A 191 9.71 17.72 -0.95
CA PHE A 191 8.79 16.83 -1.64
C PHE A 191 8.80 17.05 -3.16
N ASP A 192 8.76 18.30 -3.62
CA ASP A 192 8.84 18.64 -5.06
C ASP A 192 10.21 18.25 -5.65
N GLU A 193 11.31 18.43 -4.90
CA GLU A 193 12.65 17.99 -5.33
C GLU A 193 12.71 16.48 -5.54
N MET A 194 12.18 15.69 -4.59
CA MET A 194 12.07 14.24 -4.75
C MET A 194 11.16 13.88 -5.93
N ALA A 195 10.03 14.59 -6.07
CA ALA A 195 9.06 14.32 -7.11
C ALA A 195 9.56 14.60 -8.52
N ALA A 196 10.47 15.54 -8.69
CA ALA A 196 11.12 15.79 -9.97
C ALA A 196 11.86 14.55 -10.53
N LYS A 197 12.31 13.63 -9.67
CA LYS A 197 13.03 12.41 -10.07
C LYS A 197 12.13 11.36 -10.74
N TRP A 198 10.85 11.32 -10.38
CA TRP A 198 9.85 10.44 -11.01
C TRP A 198 8.83 11.19 -11.86
N GLN A 199 8.93 12.52 -11.97
CA GLN A 199 8.15 13.43 -12.83
C GLN A 199 6.65 13.53 -12.51
N ARG A 200 5.95 12.40 -12.38
CA ARG A 200 4.49 12.34 -12.15
C ARG A 200 4.16 11.35 -11.03
N MET A 201 3.18 11.72 -10.22
CA MET A 201 2.60 10.83 -9.21
C MET A 201 1.41 10.06 -9.77
N TYR A 202 1.21 8.87 -9.21
CA TYR A 202 0.15 7.95 -9.57
C TYR A 202 -0.55 7.42 -8.31
N ILE A 203 -1.88 7.33 -8.36
CA ILE A 203 -2.74 6.80 -7.30
C ILE A 203 -3.60 5.66 -7.86
N GLY A 204 -3.65 4.53 -7.14
CA GLY A 204 -4.44 3.35 -7.48
C GLY A 204 -3.55 2.11 -7.60
N PRO A 205 -2.91 1.86 -8.75
CA PRO A 205 -2.15 0.63 -8.98
C PRO A 205 -0.77 0.66 -8.30
N TRP A 206 -0.27 -0.51 -7.91
CA TRP A 206 1.08 -0.66 -7.33
C TRP A 206 2.21 -0.53 -8.36
N ARG A 207 1.89 -0.77 -9.64
CA ARG A 207 2.81 -0.75 -10.78
C ARG A 207 2.17 -0.07 -11.99
N ILE A 208 2.99 0.55 -12.84
CA ILE A 208 2.57 1.45 -13.93
C ILE A 208 3.07 0.93 -15.28
N GLY A 209 2.16 0.95 -16.26
CA GLY A 209 2.44 0.62 -17.66
C GLY A 209 2.80 -0.86 -17.91
N GLU A 210 3.08 -1.19 -19.17
CA GLU A 210 3.44 -2.56 -19.61
C GLU A 210 4.76 -3.05 -19.01
N ALA A 211 5.70 -2.14 -18.76
CA ALA A 211 6.97 -2.44 -18.11
C ALA A 211 6.80 -2.73 -16.61
N GLU A 212 5.59 -2.61 -16.06
CA GLU A 212 5.28 -2.85 -14.65
C GLU A 212 6.18 -2.02 -13.72
N THR A 213 6.49 -0.79 -14.11
CA THR A 213 7.37 0.10 -13.35
C THR A 213 6.77 0.36 -11.96
N PRO A 214 7.54 0.28 -10.86
CA PRO A 214 7.03 0.57 -9.52
C PRO A 214 6.34 1.94 -9.46
N ASN A 215 5.17 2.01 -8.83
CA ASN A 215 4.53 3.29 -8.52
C ASN A 215 5.48 4.12 -7.61
N PRO A 216 5.65 5.43 -7.83
CA PRO A 216 6.57 6.25 -7.04
C PRO A 216 6.39 6.16 -5.52
N ALA A 217 5.17 5.99 -5.02
CA ALA A 217 4.92 5.78 -3.59
C ALA A 217 5.59 4.50 -3.07
N THR A 218 5.67 3.45 -3.88
CA THR A 218 6.27 2.16 -3.48
C THR A 218 7.80 2.19 -3.43
N LEU A 219 8.44 3.22 -4.01
CA LEU A 219 9.89 3.46 -3.84
C LEU A 219 10.27 3.73 -2.37
N PHE A 220 9.30 4.19 -1.57
CA PHE A 220 9.45 4.43 -0.13
C PHE A 220 8.99 3.24 0.72
N MET A 221 8.75 2.08 0.11
CA MET A 221 8.16 0.91 0.75
C MET A 221 9.10 -0.30 0.58
N ILE A 222 10.10 -0.40 1.47
CA ILE A 222 11.17 -1.39 1.36
C ILE A 222 10.73 -2.74 1.93
N SER A 223 10.97 -3.84 1.21
CA SER A 223 10.59 -5.18 1.65
C SER A 223 11.14 -5.55 3.03
N ALA A 224 10.25 -5.97 3.94
CA ALA A 224 10.61 -6.44 5.27
C ALA A 224 9.93 -7.75 5.64
N PRO A 225 10.59 -8.58 6.47
CA PRO A 225 10.03 -9.85 6.88
C PRO A 225 8.97 -9.63 7.96
N LEU A 226 8.02 -10.57 8.02
CA LEU A 226 6.89 -10.54 8.95
C LEU A 226 7.26 -10.95 10.37
N ASP A 227 8.36 -11.68 10.55
CA ASP A 227 8.84 -12.17 11.84
C ASP A 227 9.49 -11.07 12.70
N ALA A 228 9.98 -10.00 12.08
CA ALA A 228 10.46 -8.83 12.79
C ALA A 228 9.29 -7.96 13.30
N PRO A 229 9.41 -7.32 14.48
CA PRO A 229 8.40 -6.37 14.95
C PRO A 229 8.16 -5.24 13.94
N PRO A 230 6.89 -4.83 13.69
CA PRO A 230 6.57 -3.71 12.83
C PRO A 230 7.03 -2.38 13.46
N VAL A 231 7.46 -1.43 12.63
CA VAL A 231 7.79 -0.05 13.04
C VAL A 231 6.59 0.82 12.70
N PRO A 232 6.10 1.71 13.60
CA PRO A 232 4.97 2.58 13.27
C PRO A 232 5.17 3.29 11.92
N GLY A 233 4.12 3.27 11.10
CA GLY A 233 4.10 3.72 9.71
C GLY A 233 4.28 2.61 8.69
N ASP A 234 4.85 1.45 9.05
CA ASP A 234 5.04 0.33 8.13
C ASP A 234 3.73 -0.06 7.42
N TYR A 235 3.84 -0.43 6.15
CA TYR A 235 2.77 -1.09 5.41
C TYR A 235 2.74 -2.57 5.75
N LEU A 236 1.54 -3.11 5.92
CA LEU A 236 1.28 -4.53 6.02
C LEU A 236 0.08 -4.88 5.15
N TYR A 237 0.17 -6.02 4.48
CA TYR A 237 -0.96 -6.58 3.75
C TYR A 237 -1.59 -7.71 4.57
N PHE A 238 -2.81 -7.48 5.04
CA PHE A 238 -3.61 -8.47 5.76
C PHE A 238 -4.49 -9.21 4.75
N LYS A 239 -4.08 -10.41 4.36
CA LYS A 239 -4.71 -11.18 3.29
C LYS A 239 -5.92 -11.94 3.83
N ASN A 240 -7.00 -11.98 3.05
CA ASN A 240 -8.08 -12.92 3.29
C ASN A 240 -7.63 -14.35 2.92
N LYS A 241 -8.53 -15.34 3.04
CA LYS A 241 -8.22 -16.73 2.69
C LYS A 241 -7.69 -16.85 1.26
N ASP A 242 -6.72 -17.74 1.05
CA ASP A 242 -5.97 -17.84 -0.20
C ASP A 242 -6.83 -18.14 -1.43
N ASP A 243 -8.02 -18.73 -1.25
CA ASP A 243 -9.00 -19.00 -2.31
C ASP A 243 -10.12 -17.95 -2.41
N TYR A 244 -10.03 -16.79 -1.74
CA TYR A 244 -11.09 -15.77 -1.81
C TYR A 244 -11.44 -15.40 -3.25
N LEU A 245 -10.43 -15.15 -4.10
CA LEU A 245 -10.64 -14.80 -5.52
C LEU A 245 -11.21 -15.94 -6.37
N HIS A 246 -11.14 -17.18 -5.88
CA HIS A 246 -11.80 -18.30 -6.55
C HIS A 246 -13.33 -18.19 -6.45
N TRP A 247 -13.83 -17.70 -5.31
CA TRP A 247 -15.26 -17.62 -5.02
C TRP A 247 -15.85 -16.22 -5.26
N ALA A 248 -15.05 -15.18 -5.00
CA ALA A 248 -15.42 -13.77 -5.12
C ALA A 248 -14.45 -13.02 -6.07
N PRO A 249 -14.56 -13.23 -7.40
CA PRO A 249 -13.59 -12.71 -8.38
C PRO A 249 -13.58 -11.18 -8.50
N GLU A 250 -14.61 -10.48 -8.02
CA GLU A 250 -14.61 -9.00 -7.94
C GLU A 250 -13.50 -8.48 -7.02
N GLY A 251 -13.02 -9.29 -6.09
CA GLY A 251 -11.80 -9.04 -5.34
C GLY A 251 -11.91 -7.98 -4.25
N PHE A 252 -13.10 -7.44 -3.96
CA PHE A 252 -13.28 -6.34 -3.02
C PHE A 252 -12.64 -6.61 -1.63
N TRP A 253 -12.76 -7.83 -1.11
CA TRP A 253 -12.17 -8.24 0.17
C TRP A 253 -11.05 -9.26 0.04
N THR A 254 -10.25 -9.20 -1.04
CA THR A 254 -9.05 -10.05 -1.20
C THR A 254 -8.05 -9.88 -0.04
N GLY A 255 -8.05 -8.70 0.56
CA GLY A 255 -7.30 -8.39 1.76
C GLY A 255 -7.48 -6.92 2.14
N LEU A 256 -6.60 -6.44 3.00
CA LEU A 256 -6.55 -5.05 3.44
C LEU A 256 -5.12 -4.54 3.39
N ASN A 257 -4.93 -3.43 2.68
CA ASN A 257 -3.72 -2.62 2.70
C ASN A 257 -3.73 -1.74 3.96
N ALA A 258 -2.91 -2.10 4.95
CA ALA A 258 -2.95 -1.50 6.29
C ALA A 258 -1.62 -0.87 6.69
N MET A 259 -1.68 0.20 7.46
CA MET A 259 -0.57 0.88 8.09
C MET A 259 -0.51 0.47 9.55
N TYR A 260 0.66 0.11 10.07
CA TYR A 260 0.83 -0.08 11.50
C TYR A 260 0.85 1.28 12.22
N MET A 261 -0.09 1.47 13.14
CA MET A 261 -0.34 2.76 13.79
C MET A 261 0.36 2.91 15.15
N GLY A 262 1.05 1.86 15.60
CA GLY A 262 1.66 1.78 16.92
C GLY A 262 0.87 0.93 17.92
N MET A 263 1.29 1.00 19.18
CA MET A 263 0.66 0.31 20.31
C MET A 263 -0.14 1.26 21.18
N ASP A 264 -1.22 0.76 21.77
CA ASP A 264 -1.91 1.43 22.87
C ASP A 264 -1.17 1.26 24.21
N ALA A 265 -1.73 1.84 25.27
CA ALA A 265 -1.15 1.80 26.62
C ALA A 265 -1.04 0.38 27.22
N LEU A 266 -1.73 -0.61 26.63
CA LEU A 266 -1.67 -2.02 27.04
C LEU A 266 -0.68 -2.84 26.19
N GLY A 267 -0.01 -2.20 25.22
CA GLY A 267 0.88 -2.88 24.27
C GLY A 267 0.15 -3.56 23.12
N THR A 268 -1.16 -3.34 22.94
CA THR A 268 -1.89 -3.91 21.81
C THR A 268 -1.55 -3.14 20.55
N ARG A 269 -1.13 -3.85 19.50
CA ARG A 269 -0.83 -3.28 18.19
C ARG A 269 -2.10 -2.92 17.44
N HIS A 270 -2.12 -1.74 16.84
CA HIS A 270 -3.23 -1.24 16.03
C HIS A 270 -2.80 -0.94 14.61
N TYR A 271 -3.72 -1.15 13.68
CA TYR A 271 -3.51 -0.95 12.26
C TYR A 271 -4.64 -0.11 11.66
N SER A 272 -4.38 0.56 10.55
CA SER A 272 -5.41 1.30 9.82
C SER A 272 -5.23 1.22 8.32
N GLY A 273 -6.31 1.02 7.60
CA GLY A 273 -6.39 1.09 6.14
C GLY A 273 -7.62 1.91 5.75
N MET A 274 -7.96 1.93 4.46
CA MET A 274 -9.23 2.50 4.05
C MET A 274 -10.39 1.65 4.57
N GLY A 275 -11.36 2.28 5.23
CA GLY A 275 -12.52 1.60 5.82
C GLY A 275 -12.22 0.79 7.08
N ALA A 276 -10.98 0.83 7.58
CA ALA A 276 -10.52 0.09 8.74
C ALA A 276 -9.71 1.00 9.65
N SER A 277 -10.34 1.54 10.71
CA SER A 277 -9.72 2.51 11.61
C SER A 277 -9.32 1.90 12.94
N TRP A 278 -8.04 2.03 13.28
CA TRP A 278 -7.48 1.69 14.59
C TRP A 278 -7.92 0.31 15.12
N LEU A 279 -7.69 -0.72 14.30
CA LEU A 279 -8.10 -2.09 14.60
C LEU A 279 -6.91 -2.91 15.09
N SER A 280 -7.14 -3.74 16.11
CA SER A 280 -6.20 -4.80 16.47
C SER A 280 -6.16 -5.88 15.38
N GLU A 281 -5.12 -6.70 15.37
CA GLU A 281 -5.04 -7.84 14.43
C GLU A 281 -6.25 -8.77 14.55
N THR A 282 -6.72 -9.04 15.77
CA THR A 282 -7.93 -9.85 16.02
C THR A 282 -9.16 -9.23 15.35
N ASN A 283 -9.31 -7.91 15.44
CA ASN A 283 -10.46 -7.23 14.82
C ASN A 283 -10.36 -7.22 13.30
N LEU A 284 -9.17 -7.00 12.73
CA LEU A 284 -8.94 -7.12 11.28
C LEU A 284 -9.31 -8.52 10.77
N ARG A 285 -8.90 -9.55 11.51
CA ARG A 285 -9.20 -10.96 11.22
C ARG A 285 -10.69 -11.18 11.19
N ALA A 286 -11.40 -10.72 12.21
CA ALA A 286 -12.86 -10.83 12.27
C ALA A 286 -13.53 -10.12 11.09
N SER A 287 -13.05 -8.95 10.67
CA SER A 287 -13.59 -8.22 9.52
C SER A 287 -13.45 -9.01 8.20
N LEU A 288 -12.26 -9.54 7.90
CA LEU A 288 -12.05 -10.29 6.65
C LEU A 288 -12.73 -11.66 6.66
N VAL A 289 -12.80 -12.33 7.82
CA VAL A 289 -13.57 -13.57 7.99
C VAL A 289 -15.05 -13.33 7.71
N ASN A 290 -15.61 -12.24 8.24
CA ASN A 290 -17.00 -11.89 7.99
C ASN A 290 -17.25 -11.61 6.51
N ALA A 291 -16.35 -10.87 5.84
CA ALA A 291 -16.44 -10.63 4.41
C ALA A 291 -16.38 -11.93 3.59
N TYR A 292 -15.47 -12.85 3.94
CA TYR A 292 -15.40 -14.16 3.28
C TYR A 292 -16.72 -14.93 3.39
N TYR A 293 -17.33 -14.99 4.58
CA TYR A 293 -18.60 -15.70 4.76
C TYR A 293 -19.76 -15.07 3.99
N HIS A 294 -19.77 -13.75 3.82
CA HIS A 294 -20.79 -13.06 3.03
C HIS A 294 -20.60 -13.26 1.53
N ASP A 295 -19.36 -13.11 1.04
CA ASP A 295 -19.08 -13.10 -0.41
C ASP A 295 -18.93 -14.51 -0.98
N CYS A 296 -18.40 -15.44 -0.18
CA CYS A 296 -18.02 -16.79 -0.59
C CYS A 296 -18.99 -17.86 -0.06
N ALA A 297 -20.21 -17.50 0.37
CA ALA A 297 -21.16 -18.49 0.88
C ALA A 297 -21.44 -19.62 -0.15
N PRO A 298 -21.52 -20.90 0.27
CA PRO A 298 -21.49 -21.42 1.64
C PRO A 298 -20.09 -21.84 2.13
N HIS A 299 -19.02 -21.41 1.46
CA HIS A 299 -17.66 -21.80 1.83
C HIS A 299 -17.26 -21.17 3.17
N VAL A 300 -16.41 -21.88 3.92
CA VAL A 300 -15.97 -21.47 5.25
C VAL A 300 -14.45 -21.35 5.37
N ILE A 301 -14.01 -20.77 6.49
CA ILE A 301 -12.62 -20.69 6.92
C ILE A 301 -12.48 -21.66 8.10
N ASP A 302 -11.65 -22.69 7.97
CA ASP A 302 -11.53 -23.74 8.98
C ASP A 302 -10.73 -23.24 10.19
N ASP A 303 -9.64 -22.52 9.93
CA ASP A 303 -8.82 -21.87 10.97
C ASP A 303 -8.52 -20.40 10.60
N PRO A 304 -9.36 -19.46 11.08
CA PRO A 304 -9.12 -18.04 10.89
C PRO A 304 -7.75 -17.56 11.32
N ALA A 305 -7.09 -18.20 12.31
CA ALA A 305 -5.81 -17.79 12.86
C ALA A 305 -4.65 -17.99 11.87
N THR A 306 -4.76 -18.97 10.96
CA THR A 306 -3.72 -19.28 9.97
C THR A 306 -4.14 -18.89 8.56
N GLU A 307 -5.44 -18.88 8.25
CA GLU A 307 -5.91 -18.66 6.88
C GLU A 307 -6.10 -17.17 6.52
N VAL A 308 -6.36 -16.29 7.50
CA VAL A 308 -6.58 -14.85 7.29
C VAL A 308 -5.49 -14.05 8.01
N ARG A 309 -4.38 -13.73 7.35
CA ARG A 309 -3.13 -13.37 8.01
C ARG A 309 -2.38 -12.24 7.32
N PHE A 310 -1.43 -11.62 8.02
CA PHE A 310 -0.43 -10.79 7.34
C PHE A 310 0.43 -11.65 6.42
N THR A 311 0.61 -11.20 5.18
CA THR A 311 1.44 -11.90 4.17
C THR A 311 2.54 -11.02 3.58
N GLN A 312 2.47 -9.72 3.79
CA GLN A 312 3.47 -8.77 3.30
C GLN A 312 3.71 -7.70 4.35
N ARG A 313 4.96 -7.21 4.40
CA ARG A 313 5.34 -6.02 5.15
C ARG A 313 6.30 -5.18 4.32
N ARG A 314 6.16 -3.86 4.39
CA ARG A 314 7.10 -2.88 3.88
C ARG A 314 7.45 -1.83 4.92
N LEU A 315 8.74 -1.55 5.06
CA LEU A 315 9.23 -0.42 5.84
C LEU A 315 8.97 0.86 5.06
N LEU A 316 8.32 1.83 5.69
CA LEU A 316 8.28 3.18 5.14
C LEU A 316 9.64 3.82 5.33
N GLN A 317 10.42 3.95 4.27
CA GLN A 317 11.80 4.45 4.36
C GLN A 317 12.11 5.45 3.25
N ILE A 318 12.84 6.52 3.58
CA ILE A 318 13.44 7.43 2.62
C ILE A 318 14.72 6.77 2.08
N PRO A 319 14.75 6.29 0.82
CA PRO A 319 15.96 5.73 0.26
C PRO A 319 16.99 6.82 0.00
N ALA A 320 18.28 6.47 0.10
CA ALA A 320 19.39 7.41 -0.17
C ALA A 320 19.37 7.90 -1.62
N ASP A 321 19.06 6.99 -2.55
CA ASP A 321 18.94 7.27 -3.97
C ASP A 321 17.54 6.89 -4.46
N ILE A 322 16.95 7.79 -5.22
CA ILE A 322 15.65 7.62 -5.87
C ILE A 322 15.92 7.80 -7.35
N GLU A 323 15.98 6.71 -8.10
CA GLU A 323 16.00 6.77 -9.56
C GLU A 323 14.94 5.80 -10.08
N ALA A 324 13.98 6.33 -10.83
CA ALA A 324 13.02 5.51 -11.54
C ALA A 324 12.55 6.25 -12.79
N ALA A 325 12.88 5.70 -13.96
CA ALA A 325 12.24 6.13 -15.20
C ALA A 325 10.77 5.71 -15.15
N MET A 326 9.85 6.67 -15.17
CA MET A 326 8.42 6.37 -15.15
C MET A 326 7.94 5.95 -16.54
N ALA A 327 7.20 4.85 -16.55
CA ALA A 327 6.40 4.46 -17.70
C ALA A 327 5.13 5.33 -17.78
N GLU A 328 4.63 5.52 -18.99
CA GLU A 328 3.27 6.04 -19.18
C GLU A 328 2.25 4.94 -18.83
N PRO A 329 1.12 5.29 -18.18
CA PRO A 329 0.07 4.34 -17.92
C PRO A 329 -0.53 3.83 -19.24
N THR A 330 -0.82 2.54 -19.29
CA THR A 330 -1.62 1.96 -20.36
C THR A 330 -3.10 1.98 -19.97
N THR A 331 -3.96 2.29 -20.95
CA THR A 331 -5.41 2.11 -20.79
C THR A 331 -5.79 0.71 -21.27
N PRO A 332 -6.28 -0.16 -20.37
CA PRO A 332 -6.77 -1.48 -20.73
C PRO A 332 -7.97 -1.37 -21.67
N LYS A 333 -8.02 -2.18 -22.73
CA LYS A 333 -9.15 -2.22 -23.67
C LYS A 333 -10.12 -3.34 -23.36
N GLY A 334 -9.66 -4.35 -22.62
CA GLY A 334 -10.41 -5.57 -22.32
C GLY A 334 -10.61 -6.47 -23.55
N GLY A 335 -11.18 -7.65 -23.32
CA GLY A 335 -11.61 -8.54 -24.39
C GLY A 335 -13.06 -8.26 -24.79
N THR A 336 -13.35 -8.28 -26.09
CA THR A 336 -14.68 -7.91 -26.60
C THR A 336 -15.66 -9.09 -26.65
N ALA A 337 -15.19 -10.33 -26.56
CA ALA A 337 -16.01 -11.54 -26.70
C ALA A 337 -16.09 -12.31 -25.38
N THR A 338 -17.29 -12.73 -25.00
CA THR A 338 -17.51 -13.65 -23.88
C THR A 338 -17.05 -15.05 -24.30
N PRO A 339 -16.10 -15.67 -23.58
CA PRO A 339 -15.71 -17.05 -23.86
C PRO A 339 -16.88 -17.99 -23.60
N THR A 340 -17.13 -18.93 -24.51
CA THR A 340 -18.11 -20.00 -24.26
C THR A 340 -17.50 -21.10 -23.41
N SER A 341 -18.31 -21.87 -22.68
CA SER A 341 -17.84 -23.07 -21.97
C SER A 341 -17.04 -24.02 -22.87
N SER A 342 -17.46 -24.17 -24.14
CA SER A 342 -16.75 -25.01 -25.10
C SER A 342 -15.36 -24.47 -25.47
N ALA A 343 -15.22 -23.14 -25.61
CA ALA A 343 -13.95 -22.49 -25.87
C ALA A 343 -13.01 -22.61 -24.66
N LEU A 344 -13.54 -22.45 -23.44
CA LEU A 344 -12.77 -22.60 -22.20
C LEU A 344 -12.23 -24.02 -22.03
N LEU A 345 -13.05 -25.04 -22.28
CA LEU A 345 -12.61 -26.44 -22.24
C LEU A 345 -11.52 -26.73 -23.29
N ALA A 346 -11.65 -26.16 -24.49
CA ALA A 346 -10.64 -26.30 -25.54
C ALA A 346 -9.32 -25.60 -25.18
N ALA A 347 -9.41 -24.48 -24.45
CA ALA A 347 -8.29 -23.73 -23.87
C ALA A 347 -7.76 -24.35 -22.55
N GLY A 348 -8.11 -25.61 -22.23
CA GLY A 348 -7.54 -26.31 -21.08
C GLY A 348 -8.13 -25.94 -19.71
N PHE A 349 -9.17 -25.11 -19.64
CA PHE A 349 -9.85 -24.85 -18.39
C PHE A 349 -10.67 -26.06 -17.92
N ALA A 350 -10.63 -26.32 -16.62
CA ALA A 350 -11.49 -27.29 -15.97
C ALA A 350 -12.73 -26.59 -15.36
N PRO A 351 -13.95 -27.09 -15.59
CA PRO A 351 -15.14 -26.55 -14.97
C PRO A 351 -15.12 -26.82 -13.46
N GLN A 352 -15.55 -25.83 -12.69
CA GLN A 352 -15.71 -25.87 -11.24
C GLN A 352 -17.18 -25.61 -10.89
N THR A 353 -17.49 -25.52 -9.60
CA THR A 353 -18.84 -25.20 -9.13
C THR A 353 -19.22 -23.75 -9.42
N GLY A 354 -20.51 -23.49 -9.66
CA GLY A 354 -21.05 -22.13 -9.73
C GLY A 354 -20.74 -21.33 -11.00
N GLY A 355 -20.38 -21.99 -12.11
CA GLY A 355 -20.06 -21.31 -13.37
C GLY A 355 -18.62 -20.77 -13.42
N VAL A 356 -17.78 -21.22 -12.50
CA VAL A 356 -16.35 -20.90 -12.45
C VAL A 356 -15.57 -21.94 -13.26
N PHE A 357 -14.54 -21.49 -13.95
CA PHE A 357 -13.57 -22.30 -14.70
C PHE A 357 -12.18 -21.99 -14.17
N ALA A 358 -11.32 -23.00 -14.06
CA ALA A 358 -9.95 -22.83 -13.57
C ALA A 358 -8.93 -23.42 -14.56
N HIS A 359 -7.86 -22.68 -14.82
CA HIS A 359 -6.71 -23.16 -15.57
C HIS A 359 -5.54 -23.43 -14.61
N PRO A 360 -5.02 -24.67 -14.52
CA PRO A 360 -4.02 -25.06 -13.52
C PRO A 360 -2.63 -24.42 -13.74
N GLY A 361 -2.35 -23.98 -14.97
CA GLY A 361 -1.12 -23.27 -15.32
C GLY A 361 -0.88 -23.21 -16.82
N THR A 362 -0.56 -22.04 -17.37
CA THR A 362 -0.12 -21.81 -18.76
C THR A 362 0.77 -20.57 -18.80
N THR A 363 1.40 -20.25 -19.93
CA THR A 363 2.03 -18.94 -20.11
C THR A 363 0.97 -17.86 -20.32
N LEU A 364 1.25 -16.63 -19.92
CA LEU A 364 0.33 -15.53 -20.16
C LEU A 364 0.07 -15.31 -21.67
N ALA A 365 1.10 -15.46 -22.51
CA ALA A 365 0.97 -15.33 -23.95
C ALA A 365 -0.04 -16.32 -24.57
N GLU A 366 0.02 -17.58 -24.15
CA GLU A 366 -0.92 -18.63 -24.60
C GLU A 366 -2.34 -18.30 -24.14
N LEU A 367 -2.52 -17.96 -22.86
CA LEU A 367 -3.83 -17.57 -22.31
C LEU A 367 -4.43 -16.35 -23.05
N CYS A 368 -3.62 -15.34 -23.32
CA CYS A 368 -4.00 -14.16 -24.09
C CYS A 368 -4.44 -14.51 -25.52
N ALA A 369 -3.69 -15.38 -26.20
CA ALA A 369 -4.00 -15.80 -27.56
C ALA A 369 -5.30 -16.62 -27.63
N GLU A 370 -5.52 -17.52 -26.66
CA GLU A 370 -6.72 -18.37 -26.61
C GLU A 370 -8.00 -17.60 -26.30
N LEU A 371 -7.91 -16.60 -25.42
CA LEU A 371 -9.07 -15.84 -24.96
C LEU A 371 -9.23 -14.48 -25.65
N GLY A 372 -8.29 -14.10 -26.52
CA GLY A 372 -8.41 -12.92 -27.38
C GLY A 372 -8.27 -11.58 -26.64
N PHE A 373 -7.26 -11.45 -25.79
CA PHE A 373 -6.90 -10.18 -25.12
C PHE A 373 -5.37 -9.99 -25.11
N ALA A 374 -4.89 -8.77 -24.82
CA ALA A 374 -3.46 -8.48 -24.70
C ALA A 374 -3.01 -8.42 -23.23
N PRO A 375 -1.74 -8.70 -22.90
CA PRO A 375 -1.21 -8.55 -21.54
C PRO A 375 -1.43 -7.14 -20.94
N GLY A 376 -1.38 -6.10 -21.77
CA GLY A 376 -1.65 -4.72 -21.36
C GLY A 376 -3.12 -4.45 -20.96
N ASP A 377 -4.04 -5.37 -21.26
CA ASP A 377 -5.45 -5.29 -20.84
C ASP A 377 -5.67 -5.77 -19.40
N LEU A 378 -4.68 -6.42 -18.78
CA LEU A 378 -4.77 -6.85 -17.39
C LEU A 378 -4.72 -5.66 -16.45
N GLN A 379 -5.60 -5.63 -15.46
CA GLN A 379 -5.67 -4.65 -14.40
C GLN A 379 -5.37 -5.30 -13.05
N GLN A 380 -4.76 -4.58 -12.12
CA GLN A 380 -4.63 -5.07 -10.75
C GLN A 380 -6.02 -5.35 -10.15
N VAL A 381 -6.16 -6.47 -9.45
CA VAL A 381 -7.36 -6.79 -8.66
C VAL A 381 -7.50 -5.82 -7.49
N ARG A 382 -8.74 -5.43 -7.18
CA ARG A 382 -9.05 -4.57 -6.04
C ARG A 382 -8.55 -5.21 -4.74
N SER A 383 -8.15 -4.36 -3.80
CA SER A 383 -7.65 -4.74 -2.48
C SER A 383 -6.44 -5.68 -2.48
N ALA A 384 -5.77 -5.88 -3.63
CA ALA A 384 -4.58 -6.72 -3.69
C ALA A 384 -3.38 -6.07 -2.99
N GLY A 385 -2.50 -6.93 -2.47
CA GLY A 385 -1.20 -6.52 -1.95
C GLY A 385 -0.20 -6.16 -3.05
N ILE A 386 0.95 -5.63 -2.63
CA ILE A 386 2.04 -5.16 -3.51
C ILE A 386 2.77 -6.33 -4.19
N ASP A 387 2.99 -7.42 -3.45
CA ASP A 387 3.68 -8.60 -3.98
C ASP A 387 2.71 -9.59 -4.63
N ASN A 388 3.18 -10.21 -5.72
CA ASN A 388 2.44 -11.22 -6.49
C ASN A 388 0.98 -10.80 -6.74
N THR A 389 0.79 -9.55 -7.16
CA THR A 389 -0.52 -8.93 -7.31
C THR A 389 -1.33 -9.68 -8.36
N PRO A 390 -2.48 -10.30 -8.01
CA PRO A 390 -3.36 -10.89 -9.00
C PRO A 390 -3.93 -9.78 -9.90
N HIS A 391 -4.13 -10.13 -11.16
CA HIS A 391 -4.67 -9.24 -12.18
C HIS A 391 -6.01 -9.76 -12.70
N ARG A 392 -6.78 -8.87 -13.34
CA ARG A 392 -8.09 -9.15 -13.89
C ARG A 392 -8.28 -8.54 -15.26
N VAL A 393 -9.15 -9.12 -16.07
CA VAL A 393 -9.62 -8.56 -17.33
C VAL A 393 -11.07 -8.96 -17.59
N MET A 394 -11.87 -8.02 -18.09
CA MET A 394 -13.22 -8.29 -18.56
C MET A 394 -13.19 -8.82 -20.00
N LEU A 395 -13.87 -9.94 -20.24
CA LEU A 395 -14.00 -10.60 -21.54
C LEU A 395 -15.49 -10.71 -21.90
N GLY A 396 -16.04 -9.68 -22.56
CA GLY A 396 -17.44 -9.65 -22.99
C GLY A 396 -18.48 -9.94 -21.90
N GLY A 397 -18.21 -9.63 -20.63
CA GLY A 397 -19.10 -9.97 -19.50
C GLY A 397 -18.64 -11.16 -18.65
N ALA A 398 -17.50 -11.78 -18.96
CA ALA A 398 -16.83 -12.70 -18.04
C ALA A 398 -15.66 -12.00 -17.36
N MET A 399 -15.45 -12.26 -16.07
CA MET A 399 -14.27 -11.78 -15.34
C MET A 399 -13.21 -12.90 -15.32
N LEU A 400 -12.05 -12.64 -15.92
CA LEU A 400 -10.87 -13.49 -15.82
C LEU A 400 -9.93 -12.91 -14.77
N ILE A 401 -9.53 -13.73 -13.79
CA ILE A 401 -8.49 -13.45 -12.81
C ILE A 401 -7.24 -14.24 -13.18
N VAL A 402 -6.10 -13.58 -13.22
CA VAL A 402 -4.78 -14.15 -13.54
C VAL A 402 -3.84 -13.94 -12.36
N THR A 403 -3.23 -15.02 -11.88
CA THR A 403 -2.30 -15.00 -10.75
C THR A 403 -0.97 -15.60 -11.18
N PRO A 404 0.15 -14.86 -11.07
CA PRO A 404 1.48 -15.43 -11.32
C PRO A 404 1.76 -16.59 -10.38
N VAL A 405 2.37 -17.65 -10.91
CA VAL A 405 2.81 -18.80 -10.11
C VAL A 405 4.11 -18.50 -9.39
N ASP A 406 5.00 -17.72 -10.02
CA ASP A 406 6.21 -17.21 -9.39
C ASP A 406 5.89 -15.92 -8.62
N PRO A 407 6.10 -15.86 -7.29
CA PRO A 407 5.89 -14.66 -6.49
C PRO A 407 6.68 -13.43 -6.95
N GLY A 408 7.80 -13.61 -7.67
CA GLY A 408 8.60 -12.52 -8.23
C GLY A 408 8.27 -12.18 -9.69
N GLY A 409 7.41 -12.96 -10.33
CA GLY A 409 7.04 -12.79 -11.73
C GLY A 409 6.11 -11.60 -11.96
N SER A 410 6.23 -10.96 -13.13
CA SER A 410 5.28 -9.96 -13.59
C SER A 410 4.02 -10.64 -14.13
N ALA A 411 2.84 -10.21 -13.67
CA ALA A 411 1.57 -10.70 -14.19
C ALA A 411 1.25 -10.21 -15.61
N ARG A 412 2.06 -9.29 -16.15
CA ARG A 412 1.95 -8.77 -17.53
C ARG A 412 3.10 -9.24 -18.44
N ASP A 413 4.07 -9.99 -17.91
CA ASP A 413 5.11 -10.61 -18.74
C ASP A 413 4.49 -11.76 -19.56
N PRO A 414 4.50 -11.70 -20.90
CA PRO A 414 3.93 -12.76 -21.74
C PRO A 414 4.55 -14.14 -21.46
N GLY A 415 5.80 -14.20 -21.00
CA GLY A 415 6.49 -15.44 -20.64
C GLY A 415 6.19 -15.96 -19.25
N ALA A 416 5.49 -15.20 -18.40
CA ALA A 416 5.20 -15.61 -17.04
C ALA A 416 4.24 -16.80 -17.02
N TRP A 417 4.55 -17.77 -16.14
CA TRP A 417 3.64 -18.87 -15.86
C TRP A 417 2.54 -18.41 -14.90
N VAL A 418 1.28 -18.56 -15.32
CA VAL A 418 0.12 -18.02 -14.61
C VAL A 418 -0.93 -19.10 -14.38
N ARG A 419 -1.66 -18.97 -13.27
CA ARG A 419 -2.94 -19.63 -13.04
C ARG A 419 -4.06 -18.68 -13.39
N ALA A 420 -5.18 -19.22 -13.86
CA ALA A 420 -6.32 -18.40 -14.21
C ALA A 420 -7.63 -18.96 -13.63
N HIS A 421 -8.52 -18.05 -13.24
CA HIS A 421 -9.88 -18.36 -12.84
C HIS A 421 -10.82 -17.46 -13.63
N LEU A 422 -11.85 -18.03 -14.24
CA LEU A 422 -12.83 -17.27 -15.00
C LEU A 422 -14.22 -17.57 -14.46
N ARG A 423 -15.02 -16.52 -14.25
CA ARG A 423 -16.43 -16.64 -13.93
C ARG A 423 -17.25 -16.15 -15.11
N LEU A 424 -18.11 -17.03 -15.64
CA LEU A 424 -19.17 -16.62 -16.55
C LEU A 424 -20.29 -16.01 -15.71
N ASP A 425 -20.77 -14.82 -16.11
CA ASP A 425 -22.00 -14.28 -15.54
C ASP A 425 -23.12 -15.31 -15.72
N ARG A 426 -23.96 -15.46 -14.68
CA ARG A 426 -25.12 -16.35 -14.78
C ARG A 426 -26.05 -15.76 -15.84
N GLU A 427 -26.25 -16.48 -16.93
CA GLU A 427 -27.33 -16.19 -17.90
C GLU A 427 -28.70 -16.12 -17.23
#